data_AF-A0A368KWI7-F1
#
_entry.id   AF-A0A368KWI7-F1
#
_cell.length_a   1.000
_cell.length_b   1.000
_cell.length_c   1.000
_cell.angle_alpha   90.00
_cell.angle_beta   90.00
_cell.angle_gamma   90.00
#
_symmetry.space_group_name_H-M   'P 1'
#
loop_
_entity.id
_entity.type
_entity.pdbx_description
1 polymer ?
#
loop_
_entity_poly.entity_id
_entity_poly.type
_entity_poly.pdbx_seq_one_letter_code
_entity_poly.pdbx_strand_id
1 'polypeptide(L)'
;MGVENQIRAESECLSSSEIDELWKLFSAIHTIWGNDTACRVEDMASRWREFIELKVSETPSYLKRYTAACDLLSDLRASHGDGLYQYLLVDGELHRQSDPGLVNLKRNVIDEFILVYVSSGGFRSFGGKNYTGFVSGSRFRSQRTYRTYEDA
;
A
#
# COMPACT_ATOMS: atom_id res chain seq x y z
N MET A 1 35.92 -20.33 -0.82
CA MET A 1 34.60 -20.32 -1.48
C MET A 1 33.51 -20.06 -0.43
N GLY A 2 33.39 -18.81 0.05
CA GLY A 2 32.43 -18.51 1.12
C GLY A 2 31.93 -17.06 1.17
N VAL A 3 32.49 -16.18 0.36
CA VAL A 3 32.14 -14.74 0.35
C VAL A 3 31.13 -14.43 -0.76
N GLU A 4 31.17 -15.15 -1.89
CA GLU A 4 30.27 -14.93 -3.03
C GLU A 4 28.80 -15.31 -2.75
N ASN A 5 28.54 -16.31 -1.90
CA ASN A 5 27.16 -16.70 -1.55
C ASN A 5 26.50 -15.74 -0.56
N GLN A 6 27.29 -15.02 0.25
CA GLN A 6 26.75 -14.09 1.25
C GLN A 6 26.36 -12.75 0.59
N ILE A 7 27.14 -12.31 -0.41
CA ILE A 7 26.84 -11.11 -1.22
C ILE A 7 25.63 -11.34 -2.14
N ARG A 8 25.42 -12.58 -2.62
CA ARG A 8 24.26 -12.92 -3.47
C ARG A 8 22.94 -12.92 -2.70
N ALA A 9 22.94 -13.41 -1.46
CA ALA A 9 21.75 -13.47 -0.62
C ALA A 9 21.24 -12.08 -0.22
N GLU A 10 22.13 -11.11 0.00
CA GLU A 10 21.76 -9.70 0.26
C GLU A 10 21.13 -9.01 -0.96
N SER A 11 21.32 -9.55 -2.17
CA SER A 11 20.75 -9.00 -3.42
C SER A 11 19.43 -9.65 -3.84
N GLU A 12 18.90 -10.60 -3.06
CA GLU A 12 17.68 -11.35 -3.39
C GLU A 12 16.45 -10.98 -2.54
N CYS A 13 16.63 -10.11 -1.54
CA CYS A 13 15.55 -9.63 -0.68
C CYS A 13 15.64 -8.12 -0.47
N LEU A 14 14.54 -7.51 -0.02
CA LEU A 14 14.54 -6.12 0.39
C LEU A 14 15.27 -5.97 1.72
N SER A 15 16.13 -4.96 1.82
CA SER A 15 16.73 -4.54 3.08
C SER A 15 15.68 -4.01 4.05
N SER A 16 15.98 -4.04 5.35
CA SER A 16 15.09 -3.49 6.38
C SER A 16 14.76 -2.01 6.14
N SER A 17 15.74 -1.22 5.66
CA SER A 17 15.52 0.19 5.33
C SER A 17 14.58 0.40 4.16
N GLU A 18 14.61 -0.47 3.15
CA GLU A 18 13.67 -0.40 2.02
C GLU A 18 12.26 -0.79 2.46
N ILE A 19 12.13 -1.84 3.29
CA ILE A 19 10.84 -2.23 3.88
C ILE A 19 10.26 -1.07 4.69
N ASP A 20 11.08 -0.41 5.51
CA ASP A 20 10.66 0.75 6.31
C ASP A 20 10.23 1.93 5.42
N GLU A 21 10.95 2.20 4.33
CA GLU A 21 10.59 3.28 3.40
C GLU A 21 9.27 3.00 2.67
N LEU A 22 9.06 1.76 2.21
CA LEU A 22 7.79 1.34 1.62
C LEU A 22 6.64 1.38 2.65
N TRP A 23 6.92 1.02 3.91
CA TRP A 23 5.93 1.13 4.98
C TRP A 23 5.55 2.59 5.27
N LYS A 24 6.49 3.53 5.21
CA LYS A 24 6.18 4.97 5.34
C LYS A 24 5.28 5.44 4.20
N LEU A 25 5.52 5.00 2.97
CA LEU A 25 4.63 5.30 1.85
C LEU A 25 3.22 4.73 2.07
N PHE A 26 3.12 3.48 2.51
CA PHE A 26 1.83 2.85 2.84
C PHE A 26 1.11 3.58 3.98
N SER A 27 1.85 3.99 5.01
CA SER A 27 1.33 4.77 6.14
C SER A 27 0.87 6.16 5.70
N ALA A 28 1.56 6.79 4.75
CA ALA A 28 1.13 8.07 4.20
C ALA A 28 -0.20 7.98 3.45
N ILE A 29 -0.48 6.87 2.75
CA ILE A 29 -1.82 6.62 2.15
C ILE A 29 -2.88 6.63 3.26
N HIS A 30 -2.62 5.95 4.37
CA HIS A 30 -3.52 5.96 5.52
C HIS A 30 -3.66 7.35 6.15
N THR A 31 -2.57 8.11 6.31
CA THR A 31 -2.65 9.47 6.87
C THR A 31 -3.47 10.42 5.99
N ILE A 32 -3.35 10.30 4.66
CA ILE A 32 -4.00 11.23 3.72
C ILE A 32 -5.47 10.83 3.47
N TRP A 33 -5.78 9.53 3.39
CA TRP A 33 -7.12 9.04 3.02
C TRP A 33 -7.87 8.31 4.13
N GLY A 34 -7.18 7.97 5.20
CA GLY A 34 -7.71 7.19 6.31
C GLY A 34 -8.34 8.03 7.41
N ASN A 35 -8.77 7.30 8.43
CA ASN A 35 -9.34 7.86 9.65
C ASN A 35 -9.06 6.86 10.77
N ASP A 36 -8.23 7.27 11.74
CA ASP A 36 -7.77 6.43 12.86
C ASP A 36 -8.94 5.87 13.70
N THR A 37 -10.08 6.57 13.72
CA THR A 37 -11.27 6.09 14.44
C THR A 37 -11.97 4.95 13.72
N ALA A 38 -11.77 4.80 12.40
CA ALA A 38 -12.41 3.79 11.57
C ALA A 38 -11.52 2.55 11.35
N CYS A 39 -10.21 2.75 11.22
CA CYS A 39 -9.21 1.69 11.11
C CYS A 39 -7.82 2.23 11.49
N ARG A 40 -6.98 1.40 12.11
CA ARG A 40 -5.59 1.75 12.40
C ARG A 40 -4.66 1.13 11.36
N VAL A 41 -3.66 1.88 10.89
CA VAL A 41 -2.69 1.34 9.91
C VAL A 41 -1.93 0.14 10.46
N GLU A 42 -1.65 0.09 11.76
CA GLU A 42 -0.93 -1.04 12.37
C GLU A 42 -1.69 -2.37 12.22
N ASP A 43 -3.03 -2.33 12.19
CA ASP A 43 -3.87 -3.53 12.01
C ASP A 43 -3.76 -4.12 10.59
N MET A 44 -3.15 -3.37 9.67
CA MET A 44 -2.94 -3.72 8.26
C MET A 44 -1.52 -4.20 8.00
N ALA A 45 -0.59 -4.02 8.95
CA ALA A 45 0.83 -4.29 8.76
C ALA A 45 1.13 -5.74 8.35
N SER A 46 0.47 -6.73 8.96
CA SER A 46 0.68 -8.14 8.62
C SER A 46 0.27 -8.46 7.19
N ARG A 47 -0.91 -7.97 6.75
CA ARG A 47 -1.42 -8.18 5.39
C ARG A 47 -0.53 -7.49 4.35
N TRP A 48 -0.07 -6.28 4.67
CA TRP A 48 0.85 -5.55 3.82
C TRP A 48 2.19 -6.27 3.70
N ARG A 49 2.76 -6.81 4.79
CA ARG A 49 4.01 -7.59 4.74
C ARG A 49 3.86 -8.87 3.90
N GLU A 50 2.78 -9.62 4.11
CA GLU A 50 2.45 -10.80 3.30
C GLU A 50 2.36 -10.45 1.81
N PHE A 51 1.74 -9.31 1.48
CA PHE A 51 1.66 -8.82 0.11
C PHE A 51 3.04 -8.51 -0.50
N ILE A 52 3.93 -7.83 0.24
CA ILE A 52 5.29 -7.55 -0.22
C ILE A 52 6.07 -8.85 -0.44
N GLU A 53 6.01 -9.77 0.52
CA GLU A 53 6.70 -11.07 0.45
C GLU A 53 6.23 -11.88 -0.76
N LEU A 54 4.93 -11.92 -1.02
CA LEU A 54 4.36 -12.57 -2.21
C LEU A 54 4.91 -11.94 -3.50
N LYS A 55 4.87 -10.61 -3.59
CA LYS A 55 5.29 -9.86 -4.79
C LYS A 55 6.79 -10.00 -5.08
N VAL A 56 7.61 -10.17 -4.05
CA VAL A 56 9.05 -10.38 -4.20
C VAL A 56 9.37 -11.84 -4.54
N SER A 57 8.62 -12.81 -4.02
CA SER A 57 8.88 -14.25 -4.22
C SER A 57 8.31 -14.83 -5.52
N GLU A 58 7.25 -14.27 -6.08
CA GLU A 58 6.65 -14.75 -7.33
C GLU A 58 7.33 -14.21 -8.59
N THR A 59 7.22 -14.94 -9.72
CA THR A 59 7.73 -14.49 -11.02
C THR A 59 6.60 -13.89 -11.86
N PRO A 60 6.73 -12.66 -12.40
CA PRO A 60 7.89 -11.78 -12.30
C PRO A 60 8.00 -11.07 -10.94
N SER A 61 9.20 -11.12 -10.35
CA SER A 61 9.48 -10.52 -9.05
C SER A 61 9.46 -9.00 -9.10
N TYR A 62 8.85 -8.38 -8.09
CA TYR A 62 8.84 -6.93 -7.88
C TYR A 62 10.09 -6.41 -7.17
N LEU A 63 11.07 -7.25 -6.80
CA LEU A 63 12.26 -6.83 -6.05
C LEU A 63 12.91 -5.57 -6.65
N LYS A 64 13.32 -5.63 -7.92
CA LYS A 64 13.95 -4.51 -8.63
C LYS A 64 13.06 -3.27 -8.74
N ARG A 65 11.74 -3.45 -8.74
CA ARG A 65 10.78 -2.35 -8.82
C ARG A 65 10.70 -1.64 -7.48
N TYR A 66 10.70 -2.40 -6.39
CA TYR A 66 10.67 -1.85 -5.03
C TYR A 66 12.00 -1.19 -4.65
N THR A 67 13.15 -1.78 -5.00
CA THR A 67 14.45 -1.12 -4.76
C THR A 67 14.55 0.21 -5.54
N ALA A 68 14.22 0.20 -6.84
CA ALA A 68 14.20 1.43 -7.65
C ALA A 68 13.18 2.47 -7.16
N ALA A 69 12.05 2.02 -6.59
CA ALA A 69 11.09 2.92 -5.97
C ALA A 69 11.65 3.58 -4.72
N CYS A 70 12.38 2.85 -3.87
CA CYS A 70 13.05 3.42 -2.69
C CYS A 70 14.10 4.47 -3.07
N ASP A 71 14.92 4.20 -4.09
CA ASP A 71 15.88 5.16 -4.62
C ASP A 71 15.17 6.45 -5.10
N LEU A 72 14.12 6.30 -5.90
CA LEU A 72 13.36 7.43 -6.42
C LEU A 72 12.63 8.22 -5.33
N LEU A 73 12.10 7.54 -4.30
CA LEU A 73 11.49 8.19 -3.14
C LEU A 73 12.53 9.01 -2.36
N SER A 74 13.76 8.52 -2.23
CA SER A 74 14.87 9.25 -1.61
C SER A 74 15.19 10.53 -2.40
N ASP A 75 15.31 10.43 -3.73
CA ASP A 75 15.60 11.57 -4.60
C ASP A 75 14.46 12.62 -4.58
N LEU A 76 13.21 12.15 -4.63
CA LEU A 76 12.05 13.04 -4.54
C LEU A 76 11.94 13.69 -3.16
N ARG A 77 12.31 12.98 -2.09
CA ARG A 77 12.34 13.55 -0.73
C ARG A 77 13.33 14.70 -0.63
N ALA A 78 14.48 14.62 -1.30
CA ALA A 78 15.44 15.73 -1.36
C ALA A 78 14.86 16.98 -2.04
N SER A 79 13.93 16.81 -2.98
CA SER A 79 13.33 17.91 -3.74
C SER A 79 12.05 18.47 -3.10
N HIS A 80 11.21 17.62 -2.50
CA HIS A 80 9.88 17.97 -1.99
C HIS A 80 9.78 18.06 -0.46
N GLY A 81 10.75 17.51 0.27
CA GLY A 81 10.74 17.47 1.75
C GLY A 81 9.46 16.85 2.31
N ASP A 82 8.84 17.54 3.26
CA ASP A 82 7.60 17.11 3.92
C ASP A 82 6.39 17.04 2.98
N GLY A 83 6.44 17.76 1.84
CA GLY A 83 5.38 17.77 0.83
C GLY A 83 5.38 16.55 -0.10
N LEU A 84 6.33 15.62 0.05
CA LEU A 84 6.51 14.49 -0.86
C LEU A 84 5.23 13.67 -1.07
N TYR A 85 4.57 13.25 0.01
CA TYR A 85 3.40 12.37 -0.12
C TYR A 85 2.16 13.11 -0.62
N GLN A 86 2.05 14.41 -0.35
CA GLN A 86 1.01 15.25 -0.95
C GLN A 86 1.19 15.29 -2.47
N TYR A 87 2.42 15.52 -2.92
CA TYR A 87 2.79 15.48 -4.35
C TYR A 87 2.48 14.11 -4.99
N LEU A 88 2.81 13.02 -4.30
CA LEU A 88 2.63 11.67 -4.85
C LEU A 88 1.17 11.20 -4.89
N LEU A 89 0.37 11.53 -3.87
CA LEU A 89 -0.96 10.92 -3.67
C LEU A 89 -2.12 11.84 -4.04
N VAL A 90 -1.91 13.14 -4.07
CA VAL A 90 -2.99 14.13 -4.27
C VAL A 90 -2.75 14.96 -5.52
N ASP A 91 -1.50 15.37 -5.78
CA ASP A 91 -1.25 16.27 -6.89
C ASP A 91 -1.46 15.59 -8.25
N GLY A 92 -2.20 16.26 -9.13
CA GLY A 92 -2.46 15.78 -10.49
C GLY A 92 -1.22 15.77 -11.39
N GLU A 93 -0.10 16.36 -10.95
CA GLU A 93 1.15 16.42 -11.71
C GLU A 93 1.73 15.04 -11.97
N LEU A 94 1.70 14.13 -10.99
CA LEU A 94 2.22 12.77 -11.16
C LEU A 94 1.49 12.00 -12.28
N HIS A 95 0.20 12.28 -12.49
CA HIS A 95 -0.62 11.65 -13.54
C HIS A 95 -0.22 12.10 -14.95
N ARG A 96 0.47 13.24 -15.08
CA ARG A 96 0.92 13.83 -16.35
C ARG A 96 2.41 13.59 -16.63
N GLN A 97 3.12 12.94 -15.71
CA GLN A 97 4.54 12.65 -15.87
C GLN A 97 4.78 11.63 -16.98
N SER A 98 5.84 11.87 -17.76
CA SER A 98 6.32 10.96 -18.80
C SER A 98 7.61 10.23 -18.40
N ASP A 99 8.19 10.57 -17.25
CA ASP A 99 9.35 9.87 -16.71
C ASP A 99 9.00 8.40 -16.41
N PRO A 100 9.71 7.42 -17.02
CA PRO A 100 9.41 6.01 -16.81
C PRO A 100 9.54 5.57 -15.35
N GLY A 101 10.44 6.18 -14.57
CA GLY A 101 10.62 5.89 -13.15
C GLY A 101 9.38 6.29 -12.35
N LEU A 102 8.93 7.53 -12.50
CA LEU A 102 7.72 8.05 -11.84
C LEU A 102 6.45 7.30 -12.25
N VAL A 103 6.31 6.98 -13.54
CA VAL A 103 5.18 6.18 -14.04
C VAL A 103 5.18 4.78 -13.41
N ASN A 104 6.36 4.16 -13.29
CA ASN A 104 6.50 2.85 -12.66
C ASN A 104 6.23 2.89 -11.15
N LEU A 105 6.77 3.88 -10.44
CA LEU A 105 6.50 4.12 -9.01
C LEU A 105 5.00 4.24 -8.77
N LYS A 106 4.32 5.08 -9.58
CA LYS A 106 2.88 5.26 -9.45
C LYS A 106 2.12 3.96 -9.69
N ARG A 107 2.30 3.34 -10.86
CA ARG A 107 1.46 2.21 -11.30
C ARG A 107 1.73 0.92 -10.55
N ASN A 108 3.00 0.63 -10.24
CA ASN A 108 3.41 -0.67 -9.72
C ASN A 108 3.65 -0.67 -8.21
N VAL A 109 3.65 0.49 -7.55
CA VAL A 109 3.87 0.58 -6.11
C VAL A 109 2.72 1.35 -5.45
N ILE A 110 2.51 2.62 -5.81
CA ILE A 110 1.49 3.46 -5.17
C ILE A 110 0.08 2.91 -5.41
N ASP A 111 -0.28 2.65 -6.67
CA ASP A 111 -1.62 2.16 -7.01
C ASP A 111 -1.88 0.77 -6.41
N GLU A 112 -0.87 -0.10 -6.34
CA GLU A 112 -1.00 -1.41 -5.67
C GLU A 112 -1.14 -1.28 -4.15
N PHE A 113 -0.39 -0.37 -3.52
CA PHE A 113 -0.49 -0.12 -2.08
C PHE A 113 -1.86 0.47 -1.72
N ILE A 114 -2.40 1.35 -2.56
CA ILE A 114 -3.77 1.84 -2.44
C ILE A 114 -4.76 0.67 -2.50
N LEU A 115 -4.61 -0.26 -3.45
CA LEU A 115 -5.48 -1.42 -3.55
C LEU A 115 -5.41 -2.29 -2.29
N VAL A 116 -4.20 -2.55 -1.77
CA VAL A 116 -3.99 -3.31 -0.53
C VAL A 116 -4.58 -2.59 0.68
N TYR A 117 -4.43 -1.26 0.75
CA TYR A 117 -5.03 -0.43 1.80
C TYR A 117 -6.56 -0.55 1.78
N VAL A 118 -7.17 -0.35 0.63
CA VAL A 118 -8.63 -0.45 0.47
C VAL A 118 -9.10 -1.87 0.81
N SER A 119 -8.47 -2.92 0.25
CA SER A 119 -8.88 -4.31 0.48
C SER A 119 -8.69 -4.77 1.92
N SER A 120 -7.72 -4.20 2.64
CA SER A 120 -7.41 -4.56 4.03
C SER A 120 -8.28 -3.83 5.06
N GLY A 121 -9.24 -3.01 4.63
CA GLY A 121 -10.21 -2.35 5.51
C GLY A 121 -10.18 -0.83 5.48
N GLY A 122 -9.28 -0.22 4.69
CA GLY A 122 -9.17 1.24 4.56
C GLY A 122 -10.44 1.89 3.98
N PHE A 123 -11.28 1.12 3.28
CA PHE A 123 -12.58 1.59 2.81
C PHE A 123 -13.51 2.10 3.95
N ARG A 124 -13.30 1.64 5.20
CA ARG A 124 -14.11 2.05 6.37
C ARG A 124 -13.99 3.55 6.64
N SER A 125 -12.85 4.15 6.34
CA SER A 125 -12.62 5.59 6.49
C SER A 125 -13.55 6.42 5.61
N PHE A 126 -14.07 5.86 4.52
CA PHE A 126 -15.03 6.50 3.62
C PHE A 126 -16.49 6.24 4.00
N GLY A 127 -16.76 5.73 5.21
CA GLY A 127 -18.11 5.35 5.66
C GLY A 127 -18.61 4.03 5.07
N GLY A 128 -17.76 3.34 4.29
CA GLY A 128 -18.07 2.02 3.77
C GLY A 128 -18.18 0.99 4.90
N LYS A 129 -19.20 0.15 4.85
CA LYS A 129 -19.36 -0.98 5.76
C LYS A 129 -19.16 -2.26 4.96
N ASN A 130 -18.46 -3.23 5.55
CA ASN A 130 -18.37 -4.55 4.95
C ASN A 130 -19.80 -5.06 4.70
N TYR A 131 -20.10 -5.40 3.44
CA TYR A 131 -21.37 -6.04 3.13
C TYR A 131 -21.42 -7.36 3.89
N THR A 132 -22.37 -7.46 4.82
CA THR A 132 -22.68 -8.73 5.46
C THR A 132 -23.34 -9.58 4.39
N GLY A 133 -22.57 -10.45 3.73
CA GLY A 133 -23.11 -11.40 2.78
C GLY A 133 -24.28 -12.21 3.36
N PHE A 134 -24.91 -13.04 2.53
CA PHE A 134 -26.07 -13.87 2.93
C PHE A 134 -25.81 -14.73 4.19
N VAL A 135 -24.54 -15.05 4.46
CA VAL A 135 -24.09 -15.76 5.66
C VAL A 135 -23.31 -14.78 6.53
N SER A 136 -24.02 -13.96 7.30
CA SER A 136 -23.45 -13.14 8.35
C SER A 136 -23.25 -14.00 9.60
N GLY A 137 -21.99 -14.19 10.02
CA GLY A 137 -21.66 -14.78 11.31
C GLY A 137 -22.39 -14.04 12.44
N SER A 138 -23.06 -14.80 13.31
CA SER A 138 -24.16 -14.36 14.18
C SER A 138 -23.84 -13.36 15.29
N ARG A 139 -22.63 -12.77 15.35
CA ARG A 139 -22.14 -12.12 16.59
C ARG A 139 -22.22 -10.60 16.65
N PHE A 140 -22.48 -9.88 15.55
CA PHE A 140 -22.63 -8.42 15.59
C PHE A 140 -23.74 -7.94 14.64
N ARG A 141 -24.99 -8.10 15.08
CA ARG A 141 -26.18 -7.85 14.25
C ARG A 141 -26.89 -6.55 14.68
N SER A 142 -26.59 -5.43 14.02
CA SER A 142 -27.39 -4.21 14.12
C SER A 142 -27.94 -3.72 12.76
N GLN A 143 -27.51 -4.31 11.64
CA GLN A 143 -27.97 -3.94 10.29
C GLN A 143 -28.64 -5.12 9.58
N ARG A 144 -29.73 -4.82 8.85
CA ARG A 144 -30.50 -5.79 8.05
C ARG A 144 -29.68 -6.29 6.86
N THR A 145 -29.88 -7.57 6.51
CA THR A 145 -29.06 -8.34 5.55
C THR A 145 -29.32 -8.00 4.08
N TYR A 146 -30.42 -7.30 3.77
CA TYR A 146 -30.77 -6.90 2.40
C TYR A 146 -31.57 -5.59 2.41
N ARG A 147 -31.50 -4.83 1.31
CA ARG A 147 -32.35 -3.64 1.10
C ARG A 147 -33.79 -4.07 0.90
N THR A 148 -34.71 -3.43 1.60
CA THR A 148 -36.16 -3.61 1.45
C THR A 148 -36.72 -2.47 0.60
N TYR A 149 -37.83 -2.71 -0.11
CA TYR A 149 -38.51 -1.69 -0.94
C TYR A 149 -38.88 -0.40 -0.18
N GLU A 150 -38.90 -0.44 1.16
CA GLU A 150 -39.18 0.68 2.05
C GLU A 150 -37.99 1.64 2.23
N ASP A 151 -36.78 1.24 1.81
CA ASP A 151 -35.54 2.03 1.97
C ASP A 151 -35.18 2.86 0.71
N ALA A 152 -36.08 2.96 -0.27
CA ALA A 152 -35.90 3.64 -1.56
C ALA A 152 -36.66 4.97 -1.64
#